data_AF-V4JMR0-F1
#
_entry.id   AF-V4JMR0-F1
#
_cell.length_a   1.000
_cell.length_b   1.000
_cell.length_c   1.000
_cell.angle_alpha   90.00
_cell.angle_beta   90.00
_cell.angle_gamma   90.00
#
_symmetry.space_group_name_H-M   'P 1'
#
loop_
_entity.id
_entity.type
_entity.pdbx_description
1 polymer ?
#
loop_
_entity_poly.entity_id
_entity_poly.type
_entity_poly.pdbx_seq_one_letter_code
_entity_poly.pdbx_strand_id
1 'polypeptide(L)'
;MRYRRALIKGATYFFPVNLAKRSSRLLVDRIDGGVDDLREVVRDVREVHPFEIVAWVMLPEHLHAMCAGREGADHSRLLPEASR
;
A
#
# COMPACT_ATOMS: atom_id res chain seq x y z
N MET A 1 -2.92 -12.94 16.77
CA MET A 1 -1.53 -12.46 16.70
C MET A 1 -1.44 -11.06 17.31
N ARG A 2 -0.36 -10.70 18.00
CA ARG A 2 -0.09 -9.32 18.45
C ARG A 2 1.05 -8.73 17.61
N TYR A 3 0.70 -8.23 16.42
CA TYR A 3 1.67 -7.52 15.58
C TYR A 3 1.99 -6.16 16.21
N ARG A 4 3.27 -5.81 16.32
CA ARG A 4 3.73 -4.48 16.73
C ARG A 4 4.42 -3.82 15.54
N ARG A 5 3.96 -2.63 15.17
CA ARG A 5 4.54 -1.86 14.05
C ARG A 5 5.90 -1.32 14.49
N ALA A 6 6.95 -1.62 13.73
CA ALA A 6 8.23 -0.93 13.88
C ALA A 6 8.04 0.52 13.40
N LEU A 7 8.39 1.51 14.23
CA LEU A 7 8.32 2.94 13.90
C LEU A 7 9.73 3.50 13.88
N ILE A 8 10.46 3.18 12.80
CA ILE A 8 11.81 3.64 12.54
C ILE A 8 11.75 4.80 11.54
N LYS A 9 12.29 5.95 11.92
CA LYS A 9 12.34 7.16 11.09
C LYS A 9 13.13 6.88 9.81
N GLY A 10 12.55 7.20 8.65
CA GLY A 10 13.21 7.04 7.35
C GLY A 10 13.40 5.58 6.89
N ALA A 11 12.82 4.60 7.59
CA ALA A 11 12.90 3.21 7.17
C ALA A 11 12.06 2.95 5.90
N THR A 12 12.42 1.87 5.21
CA THR A 12 11.63 1.30 4.13
C THR A 12 10.76 0.17 4.69
N TYR A 13 9.48 0.20 4.35
CA TYR A 13 8.50 -0.76 4.83
C TYR A 13 7.94 -1.60 3.69
N PHE A 14 7.75 -2.89 3.95
CA PHE A 14 7.08 -3.81 3.04
C PHE A 14 5.61 -4.00 3.47
N PHE A 15 4.70 -3.86 2.50
CA PHE A 15 3.27 -3.92 2.68
C PHE A 15 2.66 -5.00 1.79
N PRO A 16 2.33 -6.18 2.35
CA PRO A 16 1.49 -7.15 1.67
C PRO A 16 0.02 -6.78 1.88
N VAL A 17 -0.67 -6.39 0.80
CA VAL A 17 -2.11 -6.12 0.79
C VAL A 17 -2.80 -7.22 0.00
N ASN A 18 -3.90 -7.72 0.55
CA ASN A 18 -4.63 -8.82 -0.06
C ASN A 18 -6.07 -8.39 -0.34
N LEU A 19 -6.63 -8.87 -1.44
CA LEU A 19 -8.08 -8.73 -1.64
C LEU A 19 -8.81 -9.52 -0.57
N ALA A 20 -9.89 -8.93 -0.03
CA ALA A 20 -10.77 -9.60 0.90
C ALA A 20 -11.36 -10.89 0.29
N LYS A 21 -11.70 -10.85 -1.01
CA LYS A 21 -12.10 -12.02 -1.79
C LYS A 21 -10.92 -12.56 -2.60
N ARG A 22 -10.31 -13.64 -2.12
CA ARG A 22 -9.12 -14.31 -2.69
C ARG A 22 -9.30 -14.88 -4.09
N SER A 23 -10.53 -15.20 -4.49
CA SER A 23 -10.83 -15.67 -5.85
C SER A 23 -11.08 -14.53 -6.86
N SER A 24 -11.02 -13.28 -6.40
CA SER A 24 -11.21 -12.11 -7.25
C SER A 24 -9.94 -11.78 -8.04
N ARG A 25 -10.12 -11.14 -9.20
CA ARG A 25 -9.05 -10.57 -10.03
C ARG A 25 -9.14 -9.04 -10.13
N LEU A 26 -9.93 -8.43 -9.26
CA LEU A 26 -10.29 -6.99 -9.31
C LEU A 26 -9.08 -6.06 -9.51
N LEU A 27 -7.94 -6.38 -8.89
CA LEU A 27 -6.72 -5.58 -9.02
C LEU A 27 -6.24 -5.48 -10.48
N VAL A 28 -6.13 -6.62 -11.18
CA VAL A 28 -5.69 -6.63 -12.57
C VAL A 28 -6.80 -6.22 -13.53
N ASP A 29 -8.06 -6.58 -13.24
CA ASP A 29 -9.20 -6.23 -14.10
C ASP A 29 -9.38 -4.71 -14.23
N ARG A 30 -9.10 -3.96 -13.16
CA ARG A 30 -9.15 -2.50 -13.17
C ARG A 30 -8.09 -1.91 -14.08
N ILE A 31 -6.85 -2.39 -13.97
CA ILE A 31 -5.75 -1.95 -14.83
C ILE A 31 -6.00 -2.30 -16.30
N ASP A 32 -6.35 -3.56 -16.58
CA ASP A 32 -6.56 -4.04 -17.95
C ASP A 32 -7.73 -3.31 -18.63
N GLY A 33 -8.76 -2.94 -17.86
CA GLY A 33 -9.87 -2.12 -18.32
C GLY A 33 -9.56 -0.64 -18.50
N GLY A 34 -8.31 -0.20 -18.26
CA GLY A 34 -7.86 1.18 -18.38
C GLY A 34 -8.20 2.07 -17.17
N VAL A 35 -8.64 1.49 -16.06
CA VAL A 35 -9.04 2.18 -14.84
C VAL A 35 -7.93 2.07 -13.80
N ASP A 36 -7.25 3.17 -13.50
CA ASP A 36 -6.07 3.20 -12.62
C ASP A 36 -6.39 3.69 -11.19
N ASP A 37 -7.53 3.24 -10.63
CA ASP A 37 -8.09 3.66 -9.33
C ASP A 37 -7.02 3.60 -8.21
N LEU A 38 -6.18 2.56 -8.22
CA LEU A 38 -5.15 2.40 -7.20
C LEU A 38 -4.06 3.48 -7.29
N ARG A 39 -3.64 3.88 -8.49
CA ARG A 39 -2.66 4.96 -8.64
C ARG A 39 -3.23 6.31 -8.22
N GLU A 40 -4.51 6.55 -8.50
CA GLU A 40 -5.18 7.76 -8.05
C GLU A 40 -5.22 7.85 -6.52
N VAL A 41 -5.71 6.80 -5.85
CA VAL A 41 -5.76 6.77 -4.38
C VAL A 41 -4.36 6.88 -3.77
N VAL A 42 -3.36 6.20 -4.34
CA VAL A 42 -1.97 6.29 -3.86
C VAL A 42 -1.42 7.70 -4.02
N ARG A 43 -1.74 8.39 -5.12
CA ARG A 43 -1.37 9.80 -5.32
C ARG A 43 -2.00 10.68 -4.24
N ASP A 44 -3.30 10.54 -4.00
CA ASP A 44 -4.02 11.37 -3.02
C ASP A 44 -3.50 11.16 -1.60
N VAL A 45 -3.20 9.91 -1.23
CA VAL A 45 -2.57 9.59 0.07
C VAL A 45 -1.18 10.18 0.17
N ARG A 46 -0.40 10.18 -0.92
CA ARG A 46 0.97 10.74 -0.94
C ARG A 46 0.97 12.25 -0.74
N GLU A 47 -0.06 12.97 -1.16
CA GLU A 47 -0.19 14.41 -0.92
C GLU A 47 -0.33 14.74 0.58
N VAL A 48 -1.07 13.92 1.32
CA VAL A 48 -1.29 14.10 2.77
C VAL A 48 -0.15 13.50 3.60
N HIS A 49 0.42 12.39 3.12
CA HIS A 49 1.48 11.65 3.79
C HIS A 49 2.62 11.42 2.79
N PRO A 50 3.64 12.29 2.75
CA PRO A 50 4.73 12.13 1.78
C PRO A 50 5.56 10.86 2.02
N PHE A 51 5.64 10.00 1.00
CA PHE A 51 6.52 8.83 0.94
C PHE A 51 7.02 8.61 -0.50
N GLU A 52 8.01 7.75 -0.64
CA GLU A 52 8.51 7.25 -1.92
C GLU A 52 8.07 5.80 -2.13
N ILE A 53 7.58 5.47 -3.33
CA ILE A 53 7.34 4.09 -3.74
C ILE A 53 8.64 3.57 -4.32
N VAL A 54 9.30 2.67 -3.59
CA VAL A 54 10.55 2.04 -4.05
C VAL A 54 10.23 0.98 -5.09
N ALA A 55 9.21 0.16 -4.82
CA ALA A 55 8.74 -0.86 -5.73
C ALA A 55 7.29 -1.24 -5.38
N TRP A 56 6.54 -1.71 -6.37
CA TRP A 56 5.31 -2.45 -6.13
C TRP A 56 5.05 -3.46 -7.25
N VAL A 57 4.37 -4.55 -6.91
CA VAL A 57 3.92 -5.55 -7.89
C VAL A 57 2.49 -5.92 -7.58
N MET A 58 1.67 -5.93 -8.62
CA MET A 58 0.26 -6.26 -8.52
C MET A 58 0.01 -7.63 -9.13
N LEU A 59 -0.66 -8.48 -8.35
CA LEU A 59 -1.14 -9.79 -8.74
C LEU A 59 -2.68 -9.78 -8.65
N PRO A 60 -3.37 -10.76 -9.27
CA PRO A 60 -4.83 -10.71 -9.34
C PRO A 60 -5.52 -10.58 -7.98
N GLU A 61 -4.96 -11.20 -6.94
CA GLU A 61 -5.56 -11.24 -5.59
C GLU A 61 -4.72 -10.58 -4.48
N HIS A 62 -3.52 -10.06 -4.79
CA HIS A 62 -2.69 -9.36 -3.83
C HIS A 62 -1.75 -8.33 -4.46
N LEU A 63 -1.31 -7.38 -3.64
CA LEU A 63 -0.38 -6.32 -3.96
C LEU A 63 0.78 -6.38 -2.96
N HIS A 64 2.00 -6.32 -3.46
CA HIS A 64 3.19 -6.11 -2.65
C HIS A 64 3.75 -4.73 -2.94
N ALA A 65 3.94 -3.92 -1.91
CA ALA A 65 4.53 -2.60 -2.05
C ALA A 65 5.69 -2.40 -1.05
N MET A 66 6.73 -1.70 -1.49
CA MET A 66 7.80 -1.18 -0.66
C MET A 66 7.75 0.34 -0.70
N CYS A 67 7.54 0.97 0.46
CA CYS A 67 7.54 2.42 0.56
C CYS A 67 8.61 2.89 1.53
N ALA A 68 9.39 3.88 1.09
CA ALA A 68 10.38 4.55 1.91
C ALA A 68 9.79 5.84 2.50
N GLY A 69 10.04 6.04 3.78
CA GLY A 69 9.65 7.26 4.45
C GLY A 69 10.57 8.43 4.17
N ARG A 70 9.99 9.61 3.95
CA ARG A 70 10.77 10.84 4.14
C ARG A 70 11.07 11.02 5.62
N GLU A 71 12.23 11.57 5.91
CA GLU A 71 12.71 11.75 7.27
C GLU A 71 11.67 12.51 8.13
N GLY A 72 11.15 11.87 9.18
CA GLY A 72 10.15 12.46 10.10
C GLY A 72 8.68 12.13 9.80
N ALA A 73 8.39 11.38 8.73
CA ALA A 73 7.03 10.93 8.42
C ALA A 73 6.61 9.70 9.24
N ASP A 74 5.35 9.67 9.67
CA ASP A 74 4.73 8.54 10.37
C ASP A 74 4.01 7.61 9.38
N HIS A 75 4.66 6.47 9.07
CA HIS A 75 4.11 5.45 8.16
C HIS A 75 2.99 4.61 8.77
N SER A 76 2.69 4.78 10.06
CA SER A 76 1.58 4.09 10.69
C SER A 76 0.25 4.36 9.98
N ARG A 77 0.15 5.52 9.32
CA ARG A 77 -1.06 6.04 8.69
C ARG A 77 -1.21 5.70 7.19
N LEU A 78 -0.17 5.15 6.55
CA LEU A 78 -0.21 4.78 5.12
C LEU A 78 -1.09 3.56 4.85
N LEU A 79 -1.32 2.74 5.87
CA LEU A 79 -2.37 1.75 5.88
C LEU A 79 -3.20 2.03 7.13
N PRO A 80 -4.46 2.51 7.01
CA PRO A 80 -5.37 2.51 8.14
C PRO A 80 -5.45 1.09 8.68
N GLU A 81 -5.67 0.96 9.99
CA GLU A 81 -5.76 -0.35 10.64
C GLU A 81 -6.62 -1.29 9.77
N ALA A 82 -6.01 -2.38 9.31
CA ALA A 82 -6.74 -3.52 8.79
C ALA A 82 -7.54 -4.10 9.98
N SER A 83 -8.64 -3.45 10.30
CA SER A 83 -9.46 -3.73 11.46
C SER A 83 -10.70 -4.48 10.99
N ARG A 84 -10.59 -5.80 11.18
CA ARG A 84 -11.64 -6.84 11.28
C ARG A 84 -12.36 -7.28 10.01
#